data_AF-A0A1G7XLT7-F1
#
_entry.id   AF-A0A1G7XLT7-F1
#
_cell.length_a   1.000
_cell.length_b   1.000
_cell.length_c   1.000
_cell.angle_alpha   90.00
_cell.angle_beta   90.00
_cell.angle_gamma   90.00
#
_symmetry.space_group_name_H-M   'P 1'
#
loop_
_entity.id
_entity.type
_entity.pdbx_description
1 polymer ?
#
loop_
_entity_poly.entity_id
_entity_poly.type
_entity_poly.pdbx_seq_one_letter_code
_entity_poly.pdbx_strand_id
1 'polypeptide(L)'
;MVCGIAAAMMALPVLTSCEDFFTQESDDVLYADQEHLNIAEDSIYSVTGILTKLQALADRTVLLGELRGDLVDLTTVANNDLREIYEFNVSDDNKYNQPSDYYAVINNCNYFIEHVDTALHDNRGEIIFMKEYCAVKAIRAWTYLQLVLNYGEVPFFDKALLSKEQAEQAESAGKKNIEEICTYFINDLATLPERYNTELPGYRQIRGLESKLLYFPLSIVRGDLYLWRATMTGSVEDYKNAARNYYKYISERNGAFSAYPTTESRVCWTPGQTNWSSRTVYSDVASFSESVNANAELISLIAGDSIRAEGHYSELRNIFTSTKLNDYKVSVTPSQRLFDISEAQNNCVLAANGLSVYYAPKGLNEHRSGDLRLSWYYDQSYTIDAVSNKRIDTQDISKYNSRNVHIYRRTMVYMRLAEALNGAGYPRMAFQILAEGLSNKAIEENVMSRYFNYDAENDTIVMSQKDSLFLAEFNFDNNLYGVCDNLDLAKTAAAGHNQIGIHMRGSGYTPMDTTYVLPHDTIETDPVKRAKLIKEQQAAVDTLLLTESALEFAFEGTRYYDIMRFAKRQANPAAAMKQIIEARRGTKGTTSVPLTDESSWFLKWNGKLGIFKN
;
A
#
# COMPACT_ATOMS: atom_id res chain seq x y z
N MET A 1 45.92 -41.49 -38.58
CA MET A 1 44.92 -41.18 -37.54
C MET A 1 45.34 -39.87 -36.90
N VAL A 2 44.59 -38.81 -37.18
CA VAL A 2 44.90 -37.43 -36.79
C VAL A 2 44.32 -37.18 -35.41
N CYS A 3 45.17 -36.78 -34.46
CA CYS A 3 44.76 -36.21 -33.17
C CYS A 3 44.20 -34.80 -33.42
N GLY A 4 42.89 -34.62 -33.21
CA GLY A 4 42.23 -33.31 -33.19
C GLY A 4 42.11 -32.78 -31.77
N ILE A 5 42.70 -31.61 -31.53
CA ILE A 5 42.58 -30.80 -30.32
C ILE A 5 41.14 -30.26 -30.26
N ALA A 6 40.37 -30.60 -29.22
CA ALA A 6 39.09 -29.97 -28.93
C ALA A 6 39.32 -28.86 -27.89
N ALA A 7 39.26 -27.61 -28.34
CA ALA A 7 39.27 -26.43 -27.49
C ALA A 7 37.98 -26.39 -26.67
N ALA A 8 38.09 -26.45 -25.34
CA ALA A 8 36.99 -26.15 -24.43
C ALA A 8 36.77 -24.63 -24.43
N MET A 9 35.76 -24.16 -25.16
CA MET A 9 35.22 -22.81 -25.01
C MET A 9 34.58 -22.72 -23.61
N MET A 10 35.26 -22.04 -22.68
CA MET A 10 34.62 -21.51 -21.49
C MET A 10 33.57 -20.48 -21.94
N ALA A 11 32.30 -20.87 -21.85
CA ALA A 11 31.20 -19.91 -21.92
C ALA A 11 31.25 -19.06 -20.65
N LEU A 12 31.78 -17.83 -20.78
CA LEU A 12 31.58 -16.78 -19.80
C LEU A 12 30.07 -16.53 -19.64
N PRO A 13 29.53 -16.44 -18.40
CA PRO A 13 28.18 -15.96 -18.21
C PRO A 13 28.15 -14.48 -18.59
N VAL A 14 27.47 -14.17 -19.70
CA VAL A 14 27.14 -12.80 -20.09
C VAL A 14 26.21 -12.24 -19.03
N LEU A 15 26.67 -11.22 -18.32
CA LEU A 15 25.91 -10.45 -17.35
C LEU A 15 24.95 -9.55 -18.15
N THR A 16 23.65 -9.84 -18.10
CA THR A 16 22.62 -9.06 -18.79
C THR A 16 22.08 -7.96 -17.87
N SER A 17 22.32 -6.72 -18.34
CA SER A 17 21.95 -5.37 -17.88
C SER A 17 20.42 -5.12 -17.81
N CYS A 18 19.94 -3.96 -17.37
CA CYS A 18 18.56 -3.52 -17.13
C CYS A 18 18.21 -2.13 -17.68
N GLU A 19 19.14 -1.39 -18.30
CA GLU A 19 18.77 -0.56 -19.48
C GLU A 19 17.98 -1.45 -20.46
N ASP A 20 18.41 -2.70 -20.48
CA ASP A 20 17.85 -3.88 -21.11
C ASP A 20 16.47 -4.35 -20.60
N PHE A 21 15.93 -3.92 -19.43
CA PHE A 21 14.63 -4.45 -18.93
C PHE A 21 13.49 -4.21 -19.90
N PHE A 22 13.59 -3.05 -20.53
CA PHE A 22 12.59 -2.41 -21.35
C PHE A 22 13.12 -2.11 -22.76
N THR A 23 14.44 -2.21 -23.00
CA THR A 23 14.95 -2.19 -24.38
C THR A 23 14.81 -3.59 -25.00
N GLN A 24 14.01 -3.69 -26.07
CA GLN A 24 14.33 -4.66 -27.11
C GLN A 24 15.54 -4.13 -27.89
N GLU A 25 16.44 -5.00 -28.35
CA GLU A 25 17.46 -4.63 -29.33
C GLU A 25 16.77 -4.04 -30.58
N SER A 26 16.68 -2.72 -30.65
CA SER A 26 16.55 -1.96 -31.90
C SER A 26 17.12 -0.57 -31.66
N ASP A 27 18.26 -0.28 -32.30
CA ASP A 27 18.93 1.02 -32.33
C ASP A 27 18.10 2.07 -33.12
N ASP A 28 16.86 2.31 -32.72
CA ASP A 28 16.05 3.38 -33.29
C ASP A 28 15.65 4.37 -32.20
N VAL A 29 16.44 5.45 -32.15
CA VAL A 29 16.08 6.71 -31.52
C VAL A 29 14.70 7.12 -32.04
N LEU A 30 13.70 7.18 -31.16
CA LEU A 30 12.41 7.79 -31.44
C LEU A 30 12.62 9.25 -31.86
N TYR A 31 12.61 9.49 -33.16
CA TYR A 31 12.50 10.83 -33.71
C TYR A 31 11.06 11.31 -33.49
N ALA A 32 10.91 12.51 -32.93
CA ALA A 32 9.64 13.18 -32.61
C ALA A 32 8.77 13.56 -33.84
N ASP A 33 8.88 12.82 -34.94
CA ASP A 33 8.38 13.20 -36.27
C ASP A 33 7.24 12.27 -36.79
N GLN A 34 6.67 11.41 -35.94
CA GLN A 34 5.44 10.69 -36.29
C GLN A 34 4.28 11.21 -35.43
N GLU A 35 3.42 12.01 -36.06
CA GLU A 35 2.26 12.68 -35.44
C GLU A 35 1.22 11.73 -34.80
N HIS A 36 1.38 10.40 -34.91
CA HIS A 36 0.45 9.40 -34.36
C HIS A 36 1.17 8.12 -33.89
N LEU A 37 0.78 7.59 -32.71
CA LEU A 37 1.13 6.24 -32.27
C LEU A 37 0.08 5.26 -32.83
N ASN A 38 0.27 4.82 -34.07
CA ASN A 38 -0.70 4.02 -34.83
C ASN A 38 -0.26 2.57 -35.09
N ILE A 39 0.93 2.16 -34.64
CA ILE A 39 1.44 0.79 -34.72
C ILE A 39 1.59 0.23 -33.30
N ALA A 40 1.27 -1.06 -33.12
CA ALA A 40 1.33 -1.75 -31.82
C ALA A 40 2.69 -1.66 -31.12
N GLU A 41 3.77 -1.64 -31.91
CA GLU A 41 5.15 -1.55 -31.43
C GLU A 41 5.41 -0.18 -30.77
N ASP A 42 5.07 0.94 -31.43
CA ASP A 42 5.31 2.31 -30.93
C ASP A 42 4.55 2.62 -29.63
N SER A 43 3.33 2.10 -29.49
CA SER A 43 2.52 2.24 -28.28
C SER A 43 3.11 1.45 -27.09
N ILE A 44 3.62 0.23 -27.34
CA ILE A 44 4.27 -0.58 -26.29
C ILE A 44 5.59 0.08 -25.86
N TYR A 45 6.37 0.63 -26.80
CA TYR A 45 7.60 1.38 -26.47
C TYR A 45 7.30 2.64 -25.66
N SER A 46 6.21 3.35 -25.96
CA SER A 46 5.80 4.54 -25.21
C SER A 46 5.36 4.22 -23.78
N VAL A 47 4.54 3.16 -23.58
CA VAL A 47 4.17 2.68 -22.24
C VAL A 47 5.40 2.22 -21.47
N THR A 48 6.30 1.53 -22.15
CA THR A 48 7.57 1.08 -21.59
C THR A 48 8.45 2.25 -21.12
N GLY A 49 8.55 3.32 -21.91
CA GLY A 49 9.26 4.55 -21.52
C GLY A 49 8.66 5.20 -20.27
N ILE A 50 7.33 5.19 -20.12
CA ILE A 50 6.66 5.65 -18.88
C ILE A 50 7.07 4.79 -17.69
N LEU A 51 7.07 3.46 -17.83
CA LEU A 51 7.46 2.54 -16.77
C LEU A 51 8.93 2.73 -16.37
N THR A 52 9.83 2.98 -17.32
CA THR A 52 11.24 3.33 -17.02
C THR A 52 11.35 4.60 -16.18
N LYS A 53 10.60 5.67 -16.53
CA LYS A 53 10.60 6.90 -15.72
C LYS A 53 10.03 6.67 -14.31
N LEU A 54 9.09 5.75 -14.17
CA LEU A 54 8.49 5.40 -12.89
C LEU A 54 9.51 4.77 -11.94
N GLN A 55 10.55 4.09 -12.45
CA GLN A 55 11.62 3.48 -11.63
C GLN A 55 12.37 4.52 -10.79
N ALA A 56 12.51 5.76 -11.27
CA ALA A 56 13.12 6.86 -10.52
C ALA A 56 12.35 7.22 -9.23
N LEU A 57 11.07 6.86 -9.15
CA LEU A 57 10.22 7.11 -7.99
C LEU A 57 10.26 5.95 -6.97
N ALA A 58 10.82 4.79 -7.33
CA ALA A 58 10.67 3.53 -6.59
C ALA A 58 11.14 3.63 -5.13
N ASP A 59 12.42 3.92 -4.88
CA ASP A 59 12.92 4.04 -3.50
C ASP A 59 12.28 5.20 -2.74
N ARG A 60 11.94 6.27 -3.46
CA ARG A 60 11.36 7.49 -2.90
C ARG A 60 9.99 7.24 -2.29
N THR A 61 9.14 6.39 -2.89
CA THR A 61 7.80 6.10 -2.36
C THR A 61 7.89 5.50 -0.96
N VAL A 62 8.88 4.63 -0.73
CA VAL A 62 9.11 3.99 0.57
C VAL A 62 9.78 4.94 1.56
N LEU A 63 10.88 5.57 1.17
CA LEU A 63 11.69 6.36 2.10
C LEU A 63 10.97 7.62 2.60
N LEU A 64 10.23 8.31 1.73
CA LEU A 64 9.42 9.45 2.14
C LEU A 64 8.24 9.03 3.04
N GLY A 65 7.75 7.80 2.90
CA GLY A 65 6.67 7.26 3.72
C GLY A 65 7.11 6.77 5.09
N GLU A 66 8.29 6.15 5.18
CA GLU A 66 8.79 5.56 6.42
C GLU A 66 9.57 6.56 7.28
N LEU A 67 10.51 7.31 6.70
CA LEU A 67 11.42 8.18 7.47
C LEU A 67 10.71 9.37 8.12
N ARG A 68 9.63 9.84 7.52
CA ARG A 68 8.76 10.87 8.11
C ARG A 68 7.72 10.27 9.07
N GLY A 69 7.59 8.95 9.12
CA GLY A 69 6.70 8.25 10.05
C GLY A 69 7.28 8.09 11.46
N ASP A 70 6.56 7.35 12.30
CA ASP A 70 6.93 7.07 13.69
C ASP A 70 7.54 5.69 13.90
N LEU A 71 7.67 4.84 12.87
CA LEU A 71 8.01 3.42 13.03
C LEU A 71 9.48 3.08 12.83
N VAL A 72 10.29 4.01 12.31
CA VAL A 72 11.71 3.79 12.03
C VAL A 72 12.59 4.85 12.68
N ASP A 73 13.84 4.51 12.92
CA ASP A 73 14.91 5.38 13.37
C ASP A 73 16.15 5.26 12.47
N LEU A 74 17.02 6.27 12.53
CA LEU A 74 18.29 6.29 11.81
C LEU A 74 19.44 5.82 12.67
N THR A 75 20.32 5.01 12.08
CA THR A 75 21.60 4.65 12.71
C THR A 75 22.65 5.74 12.51
N THR A 76 23.83 5.56 13.10
CA THR A 76 24.96 6.49 12.89
C THR A 76 25.53 6.45 11.48
N VAL A 77 25.26 5.41 10.69
CA VAL A 77 25.77 5.29 9.31
C VAL A 77 24.84 5.90 8.26
N ALA A 78 23.61 6.27 8.63
CA ALA A 78 22.69 6.94 7.72
C ALA A 78 23.32 8.20 7.11
N ASN A 79 23.19 8.33 5.79
CA ASN A 79 23.71 9.49 5.05
C ASN A 79 22.87 10.76 5.32
N ASN A 80 23.35 11.90 4.82
CA ASN A 80 22.66 13.17 5.04
C ASN A 80 21.27 13.22 4.36
N ASP A 81 21.11 12.65 3.16
CA ASP A 81 19.80 12.65 2.48
C ASP A 81 18.70 12.03 3.35
N LEU A 82 18.97 10.88 3.98
CA LEU A 82 18.03 10.19 4.85
C LEU A 82 17.78 10.97 6.15
N ARG A 83 18.82 11.60 6.71
CA ARG A 83 18.72 12.44 7.91
C ARG A 83 17.81 13.63 7.70
N GLU A 84 17.97 14.33 6.59
CA GLU A 84 17.14 15.47 6.24
C GLU A 84 15.65 15.12 6.14
N ILE A 85 15.32 13.99 5.52
CA ILE A 85 13.93 13.49 5.45
C ILE A 85 13.40 13.19 6.85
N TYR A 86 14.17 12.46 7.65
CA TYR A 86 13.79 12.09 9.01
C TYR A 86 13.61 13.29 9.96
N GLU A 87 14.32 14.38 9.70
CA GLU A 87 14.28 15.63 10.46
C GLU A 87 13.29 16.66 9.91
N PHE A 88 12.59 16.36 8.81
CA PHE A 88 11.68 17.28 8.12
C PHE A 88 12.35 18.56 7.59
N ASN A 89 13.65 18.51 7.33
CA ASN A 89 14.44 19.64 6.86
C ASN A 89 15.19 19.23 5.59
N VAL A 90 14.44 19.05 4.51
CA VAL A 90 14.93 18.51 3.25
C VAL A 90 15.44 19.61 2.34
N SER A 91 16.69 19.47 1.89
CA SER A 91 17.34 20.39 0.96
C SER A 91 16.88 20.19 -0.49
N ASP A 92 17.12 21.19 -1.34
CA ASP A 92 16.81 21.11 -2.79
C ASP A 92 17.75 20.14 -3.53
N ASP A 93 18.96 19.89 -3.01
CA ASP A 93 19.94 18.94 -3.57
C ASP A 93 19.78 17.51 -3.07
N ASN A 94 18.88 17.27 -2.12
CA ASN A 94 18.56 15.93 -1.64
C ASN A 94 18.09 15.02 -2.78
N LYS A 95 18.73 13.86 -2.93
CA LYS A 95 18.45 12.94 -4.04
C LYS A 95 17.01 12.39 -4.05
N TYR A 96 16.32 12.44 -2.91
CA TYR A 96 14.92 12.02 -2.80
C TYR A 96 13.93 13.18 -2.90
N ASN A 97 14.41 14.44 -2.95
CA ASN A 97 13.59 15.64 -3.17
C ASN A 97 13.67 16.09 -4.63
N GLN A 98 13.24 15.23 -5.56
CA GLN A 98 13.31 15.50 -7.01
C GLN A 98 11.89 15.50 -7.61
N PRO A 99 11.16 16.62 -7.52
CA PRO A 99 9.83 16.76 -8.10
C PRO A 99 9.84 16.60 -9.63
N SER A 100 10.96 16.90 -10.28
CA SER A 100 11.15 16.74 -11.72
C SER A 100 10.93 15.31 -12.22
N ASP A 101 11.25 14.29 -11.40
CA ASP A 101 11.03 12.89 -11.81
C ASP A 101 9.54 12.57 -11.91
N TYR A 102 8.71 13.11 -11.02
CA TYR A 102 7.26 12.96 -11.09
C TYR A 102 6.72 13.63 -12.36
N TYR A 103 7.20 14.84 -12.65
CA TYR A 103 6.79 15.56 -13.85
C TYR A 103 7.27 14.92 -15.15
N ALA A 104 8.43 14.24 -15.13
CA ALA A 104 8.88 13.43 -16.25
C ALA A 104 7.90 12.29 -16.55
N VAL A 105 7.46 11.54 -15.52
CA VAL A 105 6.43 10.50 -15.67
C VAL A 105 5.12 11.11 -16.19
N ILE A 106 4.63 12.18 -15.56
CA ILE A 106 3.40 12.88 -15.95
C ILE A 106 3.44 13.32 -17.42
N ASN A 107 4.54 13.95 -17.85
CA ASN A 107 4.66 14.46 -19.21
C ASN A 107 4.66 13.33 -20.24
N ASN A 108 5.33 12.21 -19.95
CA ASN A 108 5.30 11.03 -20.81
C ASN A 108 3.90 10.39 -20.86
N CYS A 109 3.17 10.37 -19.74
CA CYS A 109 1.77 9.95 -19.75
C CYS A 109 0.90 10.87 -20.60
N ASN A 110 1.06 12.20 -20.49
CA ASN A 110 0.32 13.16 -21.29
C ASN A 110 0.61 12.98 -22.79
N TYR A 111 1.88 12.81 -23.15
CA TYR A 111 2.28 12.55 -24.53
C TYR A 111 1.61 11.29 -25.08
N PHE A 112 1.66 10.18 -24.35
CA PHE A 112 0.99 8.95 -24.75
C PHE A 112 -0.52 9.13 -24.92
N ILE A 113 -1.18 9.77 -23.94
CA ILE A 113 -2.63 9.99 -23.94
C ILE A 113 -3.07 10.85 -25.14
N GLU A 114 -2.25 11.81 -25.57
CA GLU A 114 -2.56 12.68 -26.71
C GLU A 114 -2.37 12.01 -28.07
N HIS A 115 -1.44 11.08 -28.18
CA HIS A 115 -1.00 10.53 -29.47
C HIS A 115 -1.47 9.10 -29.72
N VAL A 116 -1.98 8.39 -28.71
CA VAL A 116 -2.49 7.02 -28.87
C VAL A 116 -3.83 7.02 -29.61
N ASP A 117 -3.93 6.19 -30.65
CA ASP A 117 -5.17 6.01 -31.40
C ASP A 117 -6.14 5.07 -30.65
N THR A 118 -7.07 5.65 -29.89
CA THR A 118 -8.14 4.90 -29.22
C THR A 118 -9.29 4.47 -30.15
N ALA A 119 -9.23 4.79 -31.45
CA ALA A 119 -10.18 4.34 -32.45
C ALA A 119 -9.68 3.12 -33.25
N LEU A 120 -8.45 2.67 -33.01
CA LEU A 120 -7.90 1.47 -33.64
C LEU A 120 -8.50 0.21 -33.02
N HIS A 121 -9.11 -0.64 -33.86
CA HIS A 121 -9.74 -1.89 -33.43
C HIS A 121 -9.02 -3.11 -34.01
N ASP A 122 -8.99 -4.21 -33.24
CA ASP A 122 -8.52 -5.50 -33.72
C ASP A 122 -9.58 -6.20 -34.61
N ASN A 123 -9.23 -7.37 -35.15
CA ASN A 123 -10.12 -8.18 -35.98
C ASN A 123 -11.38 -8.68 -35.27
N ARG A 124 -11.49 -8.49 -33.95
CA ARG A 124 -12.66 -8.84 -33.12
C ARG A 124 -13.50 -7.60 -32.76
N GLY A 125 -13.11 -6.42 -33.21
CA GLY A 125 -13.78 -5.16 -32.89
C GLY A 125 -13.45 -4.64 -31.49
N GLU A 126 -12.35 -5.08 -30.87
CA GLU A 126 -11.87 -4.54 -29.59
C GLU A 126 -10.84 -3.43 -29.82
N ILE A 127 -10.95 -2.33 -29.06
CA ILE A 127 -9.99 -1.23 -29.15
C ILE A 127 -8.63 -1.71 -28.65
N ILE A 128 -7.63 -1.65 -29.53
CA ILE A 128 -6.31 -2.28 -29.33
C ILE A 128 -5.63 -1.75 -28.06
N PHE A 129 -5.59 -0.42 -27.88
CA PHE A 129 -4.81 0.22 -26.81
C PHE A 129 -5.61 0.66 -25.60
N MET A 130 -6.87 0.25 -25.48
CA MET A 130 -7.71 0.79 -24.42
C MET A 130 -7.24 0.38 -23.02
N LYS A 131 -6.60 -0.80 -22.88
CA LYS A 131 -6.02 -1.23 -21.59
C LYS A 131 -4.83 -0.37 -21.20
N GLU A 132 -3.95 -0.10 -22.15
CA GLU A 132 -2.77 0.73 -22.02
C GLU A 132 -3.17 2.18 -21.74
N TYR A 133 -4.16 2.70 -22.45
CA TYR A 133 -4.74 4.02 -22.20
C TYR A 133 -5.30 4.17 -20.78
N CYS A 134 -6.07 3.20 -20.31
CA CYS A 134 -6.58 3.19 -18.94
C CYS A 134 -5.45 3.10 -17.92
N ALA A 135 -4.45 2.24 -18.16
CA ALA A 135 -3.31 2.05 -17.28
C ALA A 135 -2.43 3.31 -17.20
N VAL A 136 -2.16 3.99 -18.32
CA VAL A 136 -1.39 5.24 -18.36
C VAL A 136 -2.14 6.38 -17.66
N LYS A 137 -3.47 6.46 -17.82
CA LYS A 137 -4.29 7.40 -17.04
C LYS A 137 -4.23 7.11 -15.54
N ALA A 138 -4.25 5.85 -15.12
CA ALA A 138 -4.09 5.45 -13.73
C ALA A 138 -2.68 5.80 -13.19
N ILE A 139 -1.61 5.54 -13.95
CA ILE A 139 -0.23 5.92 -13.60
C ILE A 139 -0.12 7.44 -13.45
N ARG A 140 -0.69 8.22 -14.38
CA ARG A 140 -0.69 9.69 -14.31
C ARG A 140 -1.39 10.19 -13.04
N ALA A 141 -2.59 9.66 -12.76
CA ALA A 141 -3.36 10.04 -11.58
C ALA A 141 -2.64 9.67 -10.28
N TRP A 142 -2.08 8.46 -10.20
CA TRP A 142 -1.28 8.00 -9.06
C TRP A 142 -0.04 8.88 -8.87
N THR A 143 0.67 9.20 -9.95
CA THR A 143 1.90 10.02 -9.90
C THR A 143 1.60 11.43 -9.39
N TYR A 144 0.53 12.07 -9.88
CA TYR A 144 0.08 13.35 -9.35
C TYR A 144 -0.37 13.28 -7.89
N LEU A 145 -1.03 12.19 -7.48
CA LEU A 145 -1.40 11.98 -6.09
C LEU A 145 -0.14 11.88 -5.21
N GLN A 146 0.83 11.04 -5.57
CA GLN A 146 2.09 10.94 -4.83
C GLN A 146 2.83 12.28 -4.77
N LEU A 147 2.85 13.03 -5.87
CA LEU A 147 3.46 14.34 -5.94
C LEU A 147 2.77 15.32 -4.98
N VAL A 148 1.44 15.51 -5.07
CA VAL A 148 0.74 16.48 -4.23
C VAL A 148 0.75 16.11 -2.74
N LEU A 149 0.78 14.82 -2.40
CA LEU A 149 0.93 14.38 -1.01
C LEU A 149 2.30 14.69 -0.41
N ASN A 150 3.32 14.84 -1.25
CA ASN A 150 4.66 15.18 -0.81
C ASN A 150 4.90 16.69 -0.74
N TYR A 151 4.30 17.48 -1.63
CA TYR A 151 4.59 18.92 -1.77
C TYR A 151 3.41 19.85 -1.43
N GLY A 152 2.23 19.30 -1.14
CA GLY A 152 1.03 20.02 -0.70
C GLY A 152 0.28 20.73 -1.83
N GLU A 153 0.99 21.55 -2.60
CA GLU A 153 0.47 22.28 -3.77
C GLU A 153 1.46 22.23 -4.92
N VAL A 154 0.99 21.88 -6.11
CA VAL A 154 1.87 21.57 -7.25
C VAL A 154 1.34 22.17 -8.55
N PRO A 155 2.21 22.70 -9.44
CA PRO A 155 1.83 23.04 -10.80
C PRO A 155 1.12 21.88 -11.49
N PHE A 156 0.04 22.20 -12.20
CA PHE A 156 -0.84 21.20 -12.81
C PHE A 156 -0.97 21.44 -14.31
N PHE A 157 -0.76 20.38 -15.09
CA PHE A 157 -0.98 20.34 -16.52
C PHE A 157 -1.41 18.93 -16.98
N ASP A 158 -2.33 18.87 -17.93
CA ASP A 158 -2.89 17.63 -18.47
C ASP A 158 -2.60 17.43 -19.97
N LYS A 159 -1.78 18.31 -20.53
CA LYS A 159 -1.27 18.30 -21.90
C LYS A 159 0.23 18.05 -21.96
N ALA A 160 0.73 17.48 -23.05
CA ALA A 160 2.16 17.24 -23.19
C ALA A 160 2.90 18.58 -23.34
N LEU A 161 3.97 18.74 -22.58
CA LEU A 161 4.90 19.85 -22.67
C LEU A 161 6.05 19.40 -23.58
N LEU A 162 6.21 20.09 -24.70
CA LEU A 162 7.17 19.81 -25.77
C LEU A 162 8.28 20.86 -25.86
N SER A 163 8.16 21.99 -25.16
CA SER A 163 9.18 23.03 -25.10
C SER A 163 9.39 23.63 -23.71
N LYS A 164 10.53 24.28 -23.52
CA LYS A 164 10.87 24.97 -22.27
C LYS A 164 9.88 26.09 -21.95
N GLU A 165 9.43 26.82 -22.96
CA GLU A 165 8.46 27.91 -22.81
C GLU A 165 7.11 27.38 -22.29
N GLN A 166 6.67 26.21 -22.79
CA GLN A 166 5.46 25.56 -22.29
C GLN A 166 5.61 25.12 -20.81
N ALA A 167 6.79 24.63 -20.43
CA ALA A 167 7.08 24.30 -19.03
C ALA A 167 7.07 25.54 -18.13
N GLU A 168 7.71 26.64 -18.53
CA GLU A 168 7.72 27.90 -17.77
C GLU A 168 6.31 28.52 -17.66
N GLN A 169 5.48 28.36 -18.69
CA GLN A 169 4.06 28.73 -18.64
C GLN A 169 3.29 27.87 -17.64
N ALA A 170 3.48 26.55 -17.66
CA ALA A 170 2.83 25.64 -16.70
C ALA A 170 3.25 25.91 -15.25
N GLU A 171 4.53 26.25 -15.01
CA GLU A 171 5.02 26.70 -13.70
C GLU A 171 4.27 27.95 -13.20
N SER A 172 3.90 28.83 -14.11
CA SER A 172 3.29 30.14 -13.80
C SER A 172 1.75 30.11 -13.82
N ALA A 173 1.13 29.05 -14.34
CA ALA A 173 -0.31 28.95 -14.56
C ALA A 173 -1.15 28.72 -13.28
N GLY A 174 -0.48 28.45 -12.16
CA GLY A 174 -1.11 28.19 -10.86
C GLY A 174 -0.84 26.78 -10.35
N LYS A 175 -1.02 26.60 -9.04
CA LYS A 175 -0.85 25.32 -8.36
C LYS A 175 -2.21 24.75 -7.97
N LYS A 176 -2.29 23.42 -7.88
CA LYS A 176 -3.43 22.70 -7.32
C LYS A 176 -3.03 22.01 -6.03
N ASN A 177 -3.91 22.04 -5.04
CA ASN A 177 -3.78 21.32 -3.80
C ASN A 177 -4.30 19.87 -3.90
N ILE A 178 -4.23 19.11 -2.81
CA ILE A 178 -4.66 17.71 -2.74
C ILE A 178 -6.12 17.53 -3.19
N GLU A 179 -7.05 18.37 -2.71
CA GLU A 179 -8.47 18.28 -3.05
C GLU A 179 -8.72 18.52 -4.54
N GLU A 180 -8.06 19.52 -5.11
CA GLU A 180 -8.22 19.90 -6.52
C GLU A 180 -7.61 18.85 -7.47
N ILE A 181 -6.46 18.27 -7.11
CA ILE A 181 -5.85 17.15 -7.83
C ILE A 181 -6.77 15.93 -7.78
N CYS A 182 -7.24 15.54 -6.60
CA CYS A 182 -8.17 14.42 -6.46
C CYS A 182 -9.45 14.65 -7.27
N THR A 183 -10.03 15.85 -7.22
CA THR A 183 -11.24 16.19 -7.96
C THR A 183 -11.06 16.08 -9.46
N TYR A 184 -9.96 16.60 -9.99
CA TYR A 184 -9.67 16.48 -11.41
C TYR A 184 -9.58 15.01 -11.84
N PHE A 185 -8.77 14.20 -11.15
CA PHE A 185 -8.56 12.81 -11.57
C PHE A 185 -9.76 11.90 -11.30
N ILE A 186 -10.58 12.17 -10.29
CA ILE A 186 -11.84 11.45 -10.12
C ILE A 186 -12.73 11.63 -11.37
N ASN A 187 -12.84 12.86 -11.87
CA ASN A 187 -13.63 13.16 -13.06
C ASN A 187 -12.98 12.58 -14.34
N ASP A 188 -11.66 12.73 -14.48
CA ASP A 188 -10.89 12.25 -15.64
C ASP A 188 -10.92 10.71 -15.79
N LEU A 189 -10.94 9.99 -14.67
CA LEU A 189 -11.01 8.52 -14.65
C LEU A 189 -12.45 8.00 -14.74
N ALA A 190 -13.45 8.80 -14.36
CA ALA A 190 -14.86 8.43 -14.49
C ALA A 190 -15.34 8.35 -15.95
N THR A 191 -14.59 8.93 -16.90
CA THR A 191 -14.89 8.83 -18.34
C THR A 191 -14.49 7.49 -18.96
N LEU A 192 -13.75 6.64 -18.22
CA LEU A 192 -13.25 5.37 -18.73
C LEU A 192 -14.32 4.26 -18.66
N PRO A 193 -14.37 3.33 -19.62
CA PRO A 193 -15.35 2.24 -19.60
C PRO A 193 -15.16 1.33 -18.38
N GLU A 194 -16.27 0.92 -17.76
CA GLU A 194 -16.25 0.23 -16.47
C GLU A 194 -15.46 -1.09 -16.48
N ARG A 195 -15.43 -1.80 -17.62
CA ARG A 195 -14.68 -3.06 -17.77
C ARG A 195 -13.18 -2.93 -17.49
N TYR A 196 -12.61 -1.73 -17.65
CA TYR A 196 -11.18 -1.47 -17.40
C TYR A 196 -10.87 -1.05 -15.97
N ASN A 197 -11.84 -1.10 -15.06
CA ASN A 197 -11.57 -0.82 -13.65
C ASN A 197 -10.60 -1.82 -13.02
N THR A 198 -10.59 -3.07 -13.49
CA THR A 198 -9.76 -4.16 -12.96
C THR A 198 -8.93 -4.88 -14.02
N GLU A 199 -9.23 -4.69 -15.31
CA GLU A 199 -8.41 -5.24 -16.39
C GLU A 199 -7.12 -4.44 -16.61
N LEU A 200 -5.98 -5.16 -16.64
CA LEU A 200 -4.65 -4.58 -16.85
C LEU A 200 -4.04 -5.05 -18.19
N PRO A 201 -3.14 -4.27 -18.79
CA PRO A 201 -2.29 -4.76 -19.87
C PRO A 201 -1.53 -6.02 -19.42
N GLY A 202 -1.40 -6.99 -20.32
CA GLY A 202 -0.84 -8.30 -20.01
C GLY A 202 0.02 -8.84 -21.13
N TYR A 203 1.33 -8.72 -20.98
CA TYR A 203 2.37 -9.17 -21.91
C TYR A 203 3.11 -10.40 -21.39
N ARG A 204 2.45 -11.23 -20.58
CA ARG A 204 3.06 -12.38 -19.86
C ARG A 204 4.23 -11.92 -18.98
N GLN A 205 5.37 -12.59 -19.05
CA GLN A 205 6.55 -12.27 -18.26
C GLN A 205 7.53 -11.41 -19.05
N ILE A 206 7.96 -10.30 -18.43
CA ILE A 206 9.08 -9.48 -18.87
C ILE A 206 10.25 -9.81 -17.95
N ARG A 207 11.25 -10.53 -18.49
CA ARG A 207 12.45 -10.98 -17.74
C ARG A 207 12.14 -11.67 -16.41
N GLY A 208 11.14 -12.55 -16.43
CA GLY A 208 10.70 -13.33 -15.27
C GLY A 208 9.71 -12.62 -14.34
N LEU A 209 9.39 -11.34 -14.59
CA LEU A 209 8.36 -10.61 -13.85
C LEU A 209 7.03 -10.61 -14.61
N GLU A 210 5.92 -10.92 -13.94
CA GLU A 210 4.58 -10.83 -14.52
C GLU A 210 4.21 -9.37 -14.85
N SER A 211 4.08 -9.05 -16.14
CA SER A 211 3.84 -7.69 -16.65
C SER A 211 2.61 -7.00 -16.06
N LYS A 212 1.57 -7.75 -15.69
CA LYS A 212 0.36 -7.19 -15.04
C LYS A 212 0.69 -6.50 -13.71
N LEU A 213 1.77 -6.88 -13.02
CA LEU A 213 2.19 -6.25 -11.77
C LEU A 213 2.74 -4.83 -11.99
N LEU A 214 3.12 -4.46 -13.22
CA LEU A 214 3.70 -3.15 -13.54
C LEU A 214 2.66 -2.01 -13.59
N TYR A 215 1.37 -2.34 -13.48
CA TYR A 215 0.27 -1.38 -13.65
C TYR A 215 -0.57 -1.24 -12.40
N PHE A 216 -1.10 -0.05 -12.17
CA PHE A 216 -1.96 0.26 -11.04
C PHE A 216 -3.43 0.05 -11.40
N PRO A 217 -4.18 -0.82 -10.68
CA PRO A 217 -5.60 -1.01 -10.95
C PRO A 217 -6.39 0.29 -10.81
N LEU A 218 -7.19 0.59 -11.82
CA LEU A 218 -7.93 1.84 -11.92
C LEU A 218 -8.90 2.02 -10.74
N SER A 219 -9.58 0.95 -10.32
CA SER A 219 -10.47 1.01 -9.14
C SER A 219 -9.72 1.33 -7.85
N ILE A 220 -8.52 0.80 -7.63
CA ILE A 220 -7.72 1.12 -6.43
C ILE A 220 -7.29 2.58 -6.46
N VAL A 221 -6.75 3.06 -7.59
CA VAL A 221 -6.33 4.47 -7.74
C VAL A 221 -7.51 5.42 -7.55
N ARG A 222 -8.68 5.12 -8.11
CA ARG A 222 -9.91 5.89 -7.88
C ARG A 222 -10.32 5.87 -6.40
N GLY A 223 -10.23 4.71 -5.75
CA GLY A 223 -10.47 4.55 -4.32
C GLY A 223 -9.59 5.46 -3.48
N ASP A 224 -8.28 5.51 -3.78
CA ASP A 224 -7.32 6.38 -3.09
C ASP A 224 -7.65 7.86 -3.30
N LEU A 225 -7.98 8.27 -4.54
CA LEU A 225 -8.38 9.66 -4.83
C LEU A 225 -9.64 10.07 -4.06
N TYR A 226 -10.67 9.22 -4.03
CA TYR A 226 -11.88 9.47 -3.24
C TYR A 226 -11.58 9.53 -1.75
N LEU A 227 -10.76 8.60 -1.22
CA LEU A 227 -10.39 8.55 0.19
C LEU A 227 -9.65 9.82 0.64
N TRP A 228 -8.72 10.31 -0.18
CA TRP A 228 -8.01 11.56 0.08
C TRP A 228 -8.92 12.77 -0.02
N ARG A 229 -9.75 12.88 -1.06
CA ARG A 229 -10.71 13.99 -1.16
C ARG A 229 -11.69 13.99 0.01
N ALA A 230 -12.18 12.82 0.43
CA ALA A 230 -13.03 12.67 1.61
C ALA A 230 -12.32 13.12 2.89
N THR A 231 -11.02 12.85 3.00
CA THR A 231 -10.20 13.27 4.14
C THR A 231 -10.02 14.79 4.17
N MET A 232 -9.86 15.45 3.02
CA MET A 232 -9.73 16.91 2.94
C MET A 232 -11.06 17.64 3.16
N THR A 233 -12.16 17.08 2.67
CA THR A 233 -13.48 17.74 2.63
C THR A 233 -14.44 17.31 3.74
N GLY A 234 -14.18 16.17 4.39
CA GLY A 234 -15.13 15.52 5.29
C GLY A 234 -16.34 14.88 4.60
N SER A 235 -16.30 14.69 3.27
CA SER A 235 -17.41 14.17 2.47
C SER A 235 -17.70 12.68 2.75
N VAL A 236 -18.84 12.42 3.39
CA VAL A 236 -19.35 11.05 3.63
C VAL A 236 -19.60 10.31 2.31
N GLU A 237 -20.07 10.98 1.27
CA GLU A 237 -20.32 10.34 -0.02
C GLU A 237 -19.02 9.94 -0.73
N ASP A 238 -17.94 10.72 -0.58
CA ASP A 238 -16.64 10.33 -1.10
C ASP A 238 -16.06 9.12 -0.36
N TYR A 239 -16.26 9.02 0.96
CA TYR A 239 -15.94 7.80 1.69
C TYR A 239 -16.72 6.58 1.18
N LYS A 240 -18.02 6.74 0.87
CA LYS A 240 -18.82 5.68 0.24
C LYS A 240 -18.29 5.29 -1.13
N ASN A 241 -17.93 6.27 -1.96
CA ASN A 241 -17.34 6.02 -3.28
C ASN A 241 -15.95 5.36 -3.19
N ALA A 242 -15.13 5.71 -2.21
CA ALA A 242 -13.88 5.02 -1.94
C ALA A 242 -14.14 3.54 -1.59
N ALA A 243 -15.07 3.27 -0.68
CA ALA A 243 -15.45 1.90 -0.29
C ALA A 243 -15.94 1.08 -1.50
N ARG A 244 -16.81 1.65 -2.34
CA ARG A 244 -17.29 1.02 -3.59
C ARG A 244 -16.14 0.64 -4.52
N ASN A 245 -15.16 1.53 -4.69
CA ASN A 245 -14.02 1.29 -5.59
C ASN A 245 -13.10 0.19 -5.06
N TYR A 246 -12.78 0.18 -3.76
CA TYR A 246 -11.99 -0.91 -3.17
C TYR A 246 -12.72 -2.25 -3.22
N TYR A 247 -14.02 -2.26 -2.91
CA TYR A 247 -14.83 -3.47 -3.02
C TYR A 247 -14.93 -3.97 -4.46
N LYS A 248 -15.09 -3.07 -5.45
CA LYS A 248 -15.08 -3.44 -6.87
C LYS A 248 -13.78 -4.14 -7.28
N TYR A 249 -12.63 -3.66 -6.80
CA TYR A 249 -11.38 -4.39 -7.01
C TYR A 249 -11.43 -5.79 -6.38
N ILE A 250 -11.81 -5.89 -5.10
CA ILE A 250 -11.87 -7.17 -4.37
C ILE A 250 -12.80 -8.19 -5.06
N SER A 251 -13.97 -7.77 -5.54
CA SER A 251 -14.97 -8.67 -6.14
C SER A 251 -14.67 -9.06 -7.58
N GLU A 252 -13.86 -8.29 -8.31
CA GLU A 252 -13.57 -8.51 -9.73
C GLU A 252 -12.12 -8.92 -10.02
N ARG A 253 -11.21 -8.86 -9.04
CA ARG A 253 -9.76 -9.12 -9.21
C ARG A 253 -9.47 -10.43 -9.96
N ASN A 254 -10.23 -11.49 -9.65
CA ASN A 254 -10.05 -12.82 -10.23
C ASN A 254 -11.04 -13.11 -11.40
N GLY A 255 -11.64 -12.06 -11.97
CA GLY A 255 -12.70 -12.12 -12.97
C GLY A 255 -14.10 -12.02 -12.35
N ALA A 256 -15.12 -12.01 -13.19
CA ALA A 256 -16.51 -11.99 -12.75
C ALA A 256 -16.86 -13.25 -11.93
N PHE A 257 -17.69 -13.09 -10.89
CA PHE A 257 -18.11 -14.17 -9.98
C PHE A 257 -16.95 -14.89 -9.27
N SER A 258 -15.89 -14.15 -8.96
CA SER A 258 -14.72 -14.67 -8.25
C SER A 258 -14.59 -14.09 -6.84
N ALA A 259 -13.59 -14.56 -6.10
CA ALA A 259 -13.30 -14.12 -4.74
C ALA A 259 -11.85 -13.61 -4.64
N TYR A 260 -11.62 -12.63 -3.78
CA TYR A 260 -10.26 -12.24 -3.37
C TYR A 260 -10.15 -12.10 -1.85
N PRO A 261 -10.39 -13.18 -1.09
CA PRO A 261 -10.44 -13.17 0.38
C PRO A 261 -9.09 -12.83 0.99
N THR A 262 -9.08 -12.32 2.24
CA THR A 262 -7.87 -11.95 2.99
C THR A 262 -6.91 -13.12 3.27
N THR A 263 -7.30 -14.35 2.95
CA THR A 263 -6.61 -15.63 3.23
C THR A 263 -6.52 -15.93 4.72
N GLU A 264 -6.05 -17.12 5.06
CA GLU A 264 -5.76 -17.53 6.43
C GLU A 264 -4.30 -17.28 6.84
N SER A 265 -3.57 -16.49 6.05
CA SER A 265 -2.14 -16.22 6.25
C SER A 265 -1.89 -15.50 7.57
N ARG A 266 -1.15 -16.14 8.48
CA ARG A 266 -0.90 -15.64 9.84
C ARG A 266 0.39 -16.17 10.43
N VAL A 267 0.90 -15.41 11.40
CA VAL A 267 1.89 -15.85 12.38
C VAL A 267 1.20 -15.79 13.74
N CYS A 268 1.01 -16.94 14.38
CA CYS A 268 0.24 -17.00 15.62
C CYS A 268 0.95 -17.87 16.65
N TRP A 269 0.53 -17.76 17.92
CA TRP A 269 0.83 -18.80 18.88
C TRP A 269 0.21 -20.11 18.40
N THR A 270 0.96 -21.21 18.47
CA THR A 270 0.53 -22.55 18.08
C THR A 270 -0.86 -22.89 18.65
N PRO A 271 -1.89 -23.08 17.79
CA PRO A 271 -3.25 -23.39 18.20
C PRO A 271 -3.36 -24.60 19.12
N GLY A 272 -4.35 -24.58 20.03
CA GLY A 272 -4.67 -25.70 20.93
C GLY A 272 -3.78 -25.82 22.17
N GLN A 273 -2.74 -25.00 22.31
CA GLN A 273 -1.83 -25.01 23.46
C GLN A 273 -2.33 -24.14 24.62
N THR A 274 -1.94 -24.50 25.84
CA THR A 274 -2.26 -23.73 27.07
C THR A 274 -1.06 -22.97 27.63
N ASN A 275 0.15 -23.32 27.22
CA ASN A 275 1.40 -22.65 27.59
C ASN A 275 2.17 -22.25 26.33
N TRP A 276 2.83 -21.10 26.37
CA TRP A 276 3.70 -20.66 25.27
C TRP A 276 4.78 -21.71 25.01
N SER A 277 4.94 -22.11 23.74
CA SER A 277 6.03 -23.01 23.31
C SER A 277 6.78 -22.45 22.12
N SER A 278 6.06 -22.08 21.06
CA SER A 278 6.59 -21.51 19.84
C SER A 278 5.52 -20.68 19.11
N ARG A 279 5.96 -19.86 18.16
CA ARG A 279 5.08 -19.35 17.10
C ARG A 279 4.93 -20.41 16.00
N THR A 280 3.81 -20.37 15.29
CA THR A 280 3.55 -21.12 14.07
C THR A 280 3.20 -20.15 12.93
N VAL A 281 3.67 -20.47 11.73
CA VAL A 281 3.46 -19.67 10.52
C VAL A 281 2.65 -20.52 9.55
N TYR A 282 1.46 -20.05 9.18
CA TYR A 282 0.53 -20.82 8.35
C TYR A 282 0.56 -20.46 6.87
N SER A 283 1.26 -19.38 6.54
CA SER A 283 1.83 -19.02 5.24
C SER A 283 2.60 -17.72 5.45
N ASP A 284 3.46 -17.36 4.49
CA ASP A 284 4.33 -16.21 4.66
C ASP A 284 3.54 -14.89 4.61
N VAL A 285 3.37 -14.25 5.77
CA VAL A 285 2.66 -12.97 5.91
C VAL A 285 3.48 -11.76 5.42
N ALA A 286 4.79 -11.96 5.19
CA ALA A 286 5.74 -10.89 4.83
C ALA A 286 6.50 -11.13 3.53
N SER A 287 6.44 -12.33 2.94
CA SER A 287 6.96 -12.61 1.60
C SER A 287 5.88 -12.44 0.54
N PHE A 288 5.99 -11.35 -0.20
CA PHE A 288 5.13 -11.05 -1.32
C PHE A 288 5.64 -11.79 -2.55
N SER A 289 5.08 -12.96 -2.84
CA SER A 289 5.35 -13.62 -4.12
C SER A 289 4.99 -12.67 -5.27
N GLU A 290 5.94 -12.38 -6.15
CA GLU A 290 5.71 -11.55 -7.35
C GLU A 290 5.01 -12.36 -8.44
N SER A 291 3.79 -12.80 -8.13
CA SER A 291 2.96 -13.61 -9.00
C SER A 291 1.54 -13.06 -9.06
N VAL A 292 0.83 -13.39 -10.13
CA VAL A 292 -0.57 -12.97 -10.35
C VAL A 292 -1.57 -14.08 -10.07
N ASN A 293 -1.16 -15.09 -9.29
CA ASN A 293 -2.04 -16.20 -8.93
C ASN A 293 -3.27 -15.71 -8.14
N ALA A 294 -4.36 -16.49 -8.11
CA ALA A 294 -5.65 -16.08 -7.52
C ALA A 294 -5.56 -15.60 -6.06
N ASN A 295 -4.58 -16.12 -5.31
CA ASN A 295 -4.39 -15.87 -3.88
C ASN A 295 -3.21 -14.94 -3.58
N ALA A 296 -2.56 -14.37 -4.60
CA ALA A 296 -1.36 -13.57 -4.43
C ALA A 296 -1.67 -12.32 -3.60
N GLU A 297 -0.81 -12.03 -2.64
CA GLU A 297 -0.91 -10.84 -1.80
C GLU A 297 -0.55 -9.59 -2.60
N LEU A 298 0.48 -9.65 -3.45
CA LEU A 298 0.92 -8.53 -4.28
C LEU A 298 -0.07 -8.24 -5.41
N ILE A 299 -0.35 -6.95 -5.63
CA ILE A 299 -1.22 -6.45 -6.70
C ILE A 299 -0.39 -5.69 -7.74
N SER A 300 0.51 -4.82 -7.29
CA SER A 300 1.33 -4.01 -8.19
C SER A 300 2.66 -3.60 -7.56
N LEU A 301 3.66 -3.39 -8.41
CA LEU A 301 5.01 -2.99 -8.06
C LEU A 301 5.61 -2.03 -9.10
N ILE A 302 6.67 -1.33 -8.71
CA ILE A 302 7.60 -0.64 -9.63
C ILE A 302 8.84 -1.53 -9.78
N ALA A 303 9.18 -1.91 -11.01
CA ALA A 303 10.29 -2.81 -11.26
C ALA A 303 11.64 -2.08 -11.06
N GLY A 304 12.56 -2.70 -10.33
CA GLY A 304 13.93 -2.21 -10.16
C GLY A 304 14.90 -2.87 -11.15
N ASP A 305 15.99 -2.18 -11.46
CA ASP A 305 17.02 -2.70 -12.36
C ASP A 305 17.72 -3.94 -11.79
N SER A 306 18.15 -4.85 -12.66
CA SER A 306 18.85 -6.09 -12.34
C SER A 306 20.27 -5.85 -11.86
N ILE A 307 20.90 -4.74 -12.29
CA ILE A 307 22.27 -4.39 -11.96
C ILE A 307 22.33 -2.99 -11.35
N ARG A 308 23.05 -2.90 -10.24
CA ARG A 308 23.24 -1.64 -9.50
C ARG A 308 23.90 -0.52 -10.31
N ALA A 309 24.74 -0.88 -11.28
CA ALA A 309 25.51 0.06 -12.08
C ALA A 309 24.67 0.83 -13.12
N GLU A 310 23.42 0.42 -13.36
CA GLU A 310 22.58 0.91 -14.48
C GLU A 310 21.53 1.94 -14.07
N GLY A 311 21.52 2.35 -12.79
CA GLY A 311 20.95 3.63 -12.36
C GLY A 311 19.65 3.58 -11.55
N HIS A 312 18.78 2.58 -11.76
CA HIS A 312 17.49 2.46 -11.05
C HIS A 312 17.34 1.15 -10.25
N TYR A 313 18.46 0.61 -9.77
CA TYR A 313 18.46 -0.47 -8.78
C TYR A 313 17.98 0.06 -7.41
N SER A 314 17.02 -0.63 -6.79
CA SER A 314 16.52 -0.24 -5.47
C SER A 314 17.55 -0.47 -4.37
N GLU A 315 17.89 0.58 -3.62
CA GLU A 315 18.79 0.51 -2.48
C GLU A 315 18.07 0.17 -1.17
N LEU A 316 16.74 0.02 -1.18
CA LEU A 316 15.95 -0.23 0.03
C LEU A 316 16.48 -1.42 0.83
N ARG A 317 16.84 -2.52 0.15
CA ARG A 317 17.44 -3.68 0.83
C ARG A 317 18.74 -3.33 1.57
N ASN A 318 19.61 -2.51 0.99
CA ASN A 318 20.86 -2.10 1.65
C ASN A 318 20.63 -0.99 2.70
N ILE A 319 19.52 -0.26 2.63
CA ILE A 319 19.16 0.76 3.61
C ILE A 319 18.60 0.10 4.88
N PHE A 320 17.74 -0.90 4.73
CA PHE A 320 16.99 -1.53 5.83
C PHE A 320 17.56 -2.87 6.31
N THR A 321 18.30 -3.61 5.49
CA THR A 321 18.82 -4.95 5.82
C THR A 321 20.35 -4.97 5.78
N SER A 322 20.95 -5.76 6.67
CA SER A 322 22.40 -5.99 6.72
C SER A 322 22.82 -6.87 5.54
N THR A 323 23.66 -6.34 4.67
CA THR A 323 24.18 -7.06 3.50
C THR A 323 25.69 -6.95 3.44
N LYS A 324 26.33 -7.76 2.59
CA LYS A 324 27.76 -7.59 2.32
C LYS A 324 28.08 -6.24 1.67
N LEU A 325 27.11 -5.64 0.96
CA LEU A 325 27.30 -4.39 0.22
C LEU A 325 27.31 -3.15 1.10
N ASN A 326 26.69 -3.23 2.29
CA ASN A 326 26.70 -2.15 3.28
C ASN A 326 27.60 -2.47 4.49
N ASP A 327 28.55 -3.41 4.34
CA ASP A 327 29.40 -3.90 5.44
C ASP A 327 28.62 -4.35 6.68
N TYR A 328 27.42 -4.90 6.47
CA TYR A 328 26.46 -5.29 7.52
C TYR A 328 26.03 -4.12 8.43
N LYS A 329 26.07 -2.88 7.92
CA LYS A 329 25.64 -1.67 8.64
C LYS A 329 24.43 -1.06 7.94
N VAL A 330 23.27 -1.18 8.57
CA VAL A 330 22.01 -0.61 8.08
C VAL A 330 21.92 0.88 8.38
N SER A 331 21.27 1.64 7.49
CA SER A 331 21.00 3.07 7.69
C SER A 331 19.72 3.29 8.51
N VAL A 332 18.73 2.42 8.33
CA VAL A 332 17.41 2.52 8.97
C VAL A 332 17.16 1.29 9.82
N THR A 333 16.61 1.49 11.01
CA THR A 333 16.28 0.44 11.99
C THR A 333 14.88 0.68 12.56
N PRO A 334 14.17 -0.32 13.10
CA PRO A 334 12.90 -0.07 13.76
C PRO A 334 13.04 0.89 14.94
N SER A 335 12.07 1.78 15.10
CA SER A 335 11.98 2.67 16.26
C SER A 335 11.45 1.92 17.49
N GLN A 336 11.64 2.51 18.67
CA GLN A 336 11.03 2.00 19.90
C GLN A 336 9.49 1.99 19.82
N ARG A 337 8.90 2.93 19.09
CA ARG A 337 7.44 3.01 18.91
C ARG A 337 6.85 1.79 18.23
N LEU A 338 7.52 1.23 17.23
CA LEU A 338 7.04 0.00 16.58
C LEU A 338 6.99 -1.16 17.58
N PHE A 339 8.01 -1.27 18.44
CA PHE A 339 8.04 -2.27 19.51
C PHE A 339 6.92 -2.06 20.53
N ASP A 340 6.72 -0.81 20.98
CA ASP A 340 5.66 -0.44 21.91
C ASP A 340 4.26 -0.77 21.34
N ILE A 341 4.04 -0.54 20.04
CA ILE A 341 2.78 -0.86 19.36
C ILE A 341 2.54 -2.38 19.31
N SER A 342 3.57 -3.16 18.95
CA SER A 342 3.49 -4.63 18.92
C SER A 342 3.25 -5.21 20.30
N GLU A 343 4.02 -4.81 21.31
CA GLU A 343 3.92 -5.34 22.69
C GLU A 343 2.59 -4.99 23.37
N ALA A 344 1.97 -3.88 22.98
CA ALA A 344 0.64 -3.50 23.45
C ALA A 344 -0.48 -4.43 22.96
N GLN A 345 -0.28 -5.18 21.88
CA GLN A 345 -1.27 -6.14 21.40
C GLN A 345 -1.33 -7.38 22.30
N ASN A 346 -2.48 -8.04 22.29
CA ASN A 346 -2.69 -9.29 23.00
C ASN A 346 -2.73 -10.43 21.99
N ASN A 347 -1.85 -11.42 22.17
CA ASN A 347 -1.89 -12.63 21.35
C ASN A 347 -2.64 -13.73 22.07
N CYS A 348 -3.78 -14.16 21.54
CA CYS A 348 -4.62 -15.17 22.18
C CYS A 348 -4.74 -16.48 21.39
N VAL A 349 -4.90 -17.58 22.12
CA VAL A 349 -5.15 -18.92 21.57
C VAL A 349 -6.32 -19.59 22.28
N LEU A 350 -7.09 -20.35 21.51
CA LEU A 350 -8.10 -21.25 22.05
C LEU A 350 -7.45 -22.59 22.40
N ALA A 351 -7.63 -23.04 23.63
CA ALA A 351 -7.15 -24.37 24.03
C ALA A 351 -7.91 -25.47 23.28
N ALA A 352 -7.33 -26.68 23.24
CA ALA A 352 -7.92 -27.83 22.56
C ALA A 352 -9.34 -28.20 23.04
N ASN A 353 -9.74 -27.76 24.24
CA ASN A 353 -11.10 -27.93 24.75
C ASN A 353 -12.16 -27.05 24.05
N GLY A 354 -11.73 -26.08 23.23
CA GLY A 354 -12.61 -25.18 22.49
C GLY A 354 -13.31 -24.11 23.34
N LEU A 355 -12.97 -23.99 24.62
CA LEU A 355 -13.70 -23.14 25.58
C LEU A 355 -12.79 -22.14 26.31
N SER A 356 -11.53 -22.49 26.53
CA SER A 356 -10.62 -21.69 27.34
C SER A 356 -9.68 -20.86 26.47
N VAL A 357 -9.63 -19.56 26.74
CA VAL A 357 -8.74 -18.61 26.07
C VAL A 357 -7.48 -18.42 26.90
N TYR A 358 -6.32 -18.51 26.26
CA TYR A 358 -5.04 -18.22 26.87
C TYR A 358 -4.36 -17.08 26.12
N TYR A 359 -3.65 -16.23 26.84
CA TYR A 359 -2.89 -15.12 26.29
C TYR A 359 -1.40 -15.41 26.39
N ALA A 360 -0.64 -15.02 25.37
CA ALA A 360 0.81 -15.15 25.38
C ALA A 360 1.39 -14.39 26.60
N PRO A 361 2.36 -14.99 27.33
CA PRO A 361 3.05 -14.29 28.41
C PRO A 361 3.71 -13.01 27.92
N LYS A 362 3.76 -11.99 28.78
CA LYS A 362 4.57 -10.78 28.54
C LYS A 362 6.04 -11.05 28.85
N GLY A 363 6.94 -10.26 28.25
CA GLY A 363 8.39 -10.37 28.46
C GLY A 363 9.10 -11.51 27.70
N LEU A 364 8.50 -12.02 26.62
CA LEU A 364 9.13 -13.00 25.74
C LEU A 364 10.20 -12.34 24.86
N ASN A 365 11.32 -13.05 24.67
CA ASN A 365 12.41 -12.62 23.78
C ASN A 365 11.95 -12.53 22.31
N GLU A 366 12.74 -11.85 21.48
CA GLU A 366 12.55 -11.77 20.02
C GLU A 366 11.18 -11.21 19.61
N HIS A 367 10.69 -10.21 20.37
CA HIS A 367 9.44 -9.49 20.09
C HIS A 367 8.19 -10.39 20.02
N ARG A 368 8.12 -11.42 20.87
CA ARG A 368 7.03 -12.41 20.89
C ARG A 368 5.91 -12.14 21.90
N SER A 369 6.01 -11.05 22.66
CA SER A 369 5.06 -10.71 23.76
C SER A 369 3.70 -10.17 23.29
N GLY A 370 3.59 -9.75 22.03
CA GLY A 370 2.39 -9.12 21.49
C GLY A 370 2.11 -9.58 20.07
N ASP A 371 1.95 -8.66 19.13
CA ASP A 371 1.68 -9.02 17.74
C ASP A 371 2.89 -9.68 17.07
N LEU A 372 2.72 -10.92 16.60
CA LEU A 372 3.81 -11.75 16.12
C LEU A 372 4.27 -11.43 14.70
N ARG A 373 3.59 -10.55 13.95
CA ARG A 373 4.05 -10.12 12.62
C ARG A 373 5.39 -9.42 12.71
N LEU A 374 5.59 -8.58 13.74
CA LEU A 374 6.88 -7.94 13.99
C LEU A 374 8.01 -8.98 14.10
N SER A 375 7.79 -10.03 14.89
CA SER A 375 8.76 -11.12 15.08
C SER A 375 9.02 -11.96 13.82
N TRP A 376 8.24 -11.73 12.75
CA TRP A 376 8.34 -12.44 11.48
C TRP A 376 9.04 -11.60 10.41
N TYR A 377 8.70 -10.31 10.29
CA TYR A 377 9.33 -9.45 9.29
C TYR A 377 10.58 -8.72 9.78
N TYR A 378 10.89 -8.78 11.06
CA TYR A 378 12.09 -8.21 11.64
C TYR A 378 12.86 -9.26 12.45
N ASP A 379 14.13 -9.44 12.09
CA ASP A 379 15.07 -10.30 12.81
C ASP A 379 16.32 -9.50 13.21
N GLN A 380 16.80 -9.77 14.43
CA GLN A 380 18.13 -9.37 14.87
C GLN A 380 18.91 -10.61 15.25
N SER A 381 20.05 -10.78 14.60
CA SER A 381 20.93 -11.92 14.78
C SER A 381 22.38 -11.46 14.85
N TYR A 382 23.31 -12.40 14.95
CA TYR A 382 24.73 -12.11 14.80
C TYR A 382 25.41 -13.22 14.02
N THR A 383 26.45 -12.86 13.29
CA THR A 383 27.39 -13.80 12.68
C THR A 383 28.79 -13.58 13.25
N ILE A 384 29.63 -14.62 13.17
CA ILE A 384 31.05 -14.53 13.52
C ILE A 384 31.83 -14.54 12.22
N ASP A 385 32.59 -13.48 11.97
CA ASP A 385 33.47 -13.43 10.82
C ASP A 385 34.56 -14.51 10.93
N ALA A 386 34.63 -15.40 9.93
CA ALA A 386 35.48 -16.58 9.98
C ALA A 386 36.98 -16.26 9.98
N VAL A 387 37.38 -15.05 9.56
CA VAL A 387 38.79 -14.63 9.45
C VAL A 387 39.23 -13.84 10.68
N SER A 388 38.45 -12.85 11.09
CA SER A 388 38.76 -11.94 12.20
C SER A 388 38.23 -12.42 13.56
N ASN A 389 37.39 -13.48 13.57
CA ASN A 389 36.69 -13.98 14.75
C ASN A 389 35.85 -12.91 15.48
N LYS A 390 35.41 -11.88 14.73
CA LYS A 390 34.66 -10.75 15.25
C LYS A 390 33.16 -11.02 15.13
N ARG A 391 32.42 -10.71 16.20
CA ARG A 391 30.95 -10.66 16.19
C ARG A 391 30.46 -9.49 15.32
N ILE A 392 29.56 -9.80 14.40
CA ILE A 392 28.86 -8.85 13.54
C ILE A 392 27.38 -9.00 13.84
N ASP A 393 26.78 -8.00 14.47
CA ASP A 393 25.33 -7.96 14.67
C ASP A 393 24.65 -7.65 13.32
N THR A 394 23.55 -8.33 13.04
CA THR A 394 22.83 -8.25 11.78
C THR A 394 21.36 -7.95 12.02
N GLN A 395 20.80 -7.15 11.11
CA GLN A 395 19.37 -6.85 11.02
C GLN A 395 18.84 -7.34 9.68
N ASP A 396 17.69 -8.01 9.69
CA ASP A 396 16.95 -8.36 8.49
C ASP A 396 15.52 -7.84 8.55
N ILE A 397 15.09 -7.22 7.45
CA ILE A 397 13.71 -6.83 7.18
C ILE A 397 13.23 -7.66 5.98
N SER A 398 12.46 -8.71 6.24
CA SER A 398 12.14 -9.74 5.22
C SER A 398 11.26 -9.22 4.07
N LYS A 399 10.63 -8.06 4.24
CA LYS A 399 9.86 -7.35 3.20
C LYS A 399 10.73 -6.86 2.03
N TYR A 400 12.04 -6.71 2.22
CA TYR A 400 12.98 -6.33 1.15
C TYR A 400 13.73 -7.55 0.58
N ASN A 401 12.96 -8.54 0.13
CA ASN A 401 13.49 -9.77 -0.46
C ASN A 401 13.71 -9.67 -1.99
N SER A 402 13.22 -8.60 -2.61
CA SER A 402 13.28 -8.32 -4.04
C SER A 402 13.94 -6.97 -4.31
N ARG A 403 14.36 -6.77 -5.56
CA ARG A 403 14.81 -5.47 -6.09
C ARG A 403 13.64 -4.56 -6.50
N ASN A 404 12.46 -5.14 -6.65
CA ASN A 404 11.25 -4.44 -7.06
C ASN A 404 10.59 -3.80 -5.84
N VAL A 405 9.98 -2.64 -6.04
CA VAL A 405 9.29 -1.91 -4.97
C VAL A 405 7.80 -2.17 -5.04
N HIS A 406 7.27 -2.86 -4.03
CA HIS A 406 5.85 -3.20 -3.95
C HIS A 406 5.02 -1.96 -3.61
N ILE A 407 3.90 -1.76 -4.32
CA ILE A 407 3.05 -0.56 -4.20
C ILE A 407 1.68 -0.89 -3.61
N TYR A 408 1.00 -1.89 -4.17
CA TYR A 408 -0.32 -2.31 -3.71
C TYR A 408 -0.32 -3.79 -3.38
N ARG A 409 -1.05 -4.14 -2.33
CA ARG A 409 -1.30 -5.52 -1.93
C ARG A 409 -2.70 -5.70 -1.35
N ARG A 410 -3.18 -6.94 -1.34
CA ARG A 410 -4.54 -7.31 -0.92
C ARG A 410 -4.94 -6.72 0.41
N THR A 411 -4.14 -6.93 1.46
CA THR A 411 -4.50 -6.46 2.80
C THR A 411 -4.57 -4.94 2.86
N MET A 412 -3.78 -4.23 2.04
CA MET A 412 -3.86 -2.77 1.90
C MET A 412 -5.23 -2.34 1.36
N VAL A 413 -5.76 -3.03 0.34
CA VAL A 413 -7.09 -2.73 -0.20
C VAL A 413 -8.19 -2.96 0.84
N TYR A 414 -8.10 -4.03 1.64
CA TYR A 414 -9.04 -4.27 2.74
C TYR A 414 -8.92 -3.23 3.87
N MET A 415 -7.71 -2.82 4.23
CA MET A 415 -7.49 -1.75 5.21
C MET A 415 -8.05 -0.41 4.73
N ARG A 416 -7.88 -0.08 3.45
CA ARG A 416 -8.44 1.12 2.84
C ARG A 416 -9.96 1.07 2.72
N LEU A 417 -10.53 -0.12 2.46
CA LEU A 417 -11.97 -0.36 2.52
C LEU A 417 -12.50 -0.13 3.95
N ALA A 418 -11.85 -0.67 4.97
CA ALA A 418 -12.22 -0.46 6.36
C ALA A 418 -12.15 1.02 6.75
N GLU A 419 -11.08 1.72 6.35
CA GLU A 419 -10.93 3.16 6.54
C GLU A 419 -12.06 3.97 5.87
N ALA A 420 -12.39 3.63 4.63
CA ALA A 420 -13.47 4.27 3.89
C ALA A 420 -14.85 4.01 4.52
N LEU A 421 -15.14 2.76 4.94
CA LEU A 421 -16.37 2.42 5.64
C LEU A 421 -16.49 3.14 6.99
N ASN A 422 -15.37 3.26 7.72
CA ASN A 422 -15.34 4.02 8.97
C ASN A 422 -15.70 5.50 8.73
N GLY A 423 -15.04 6.15 7.76
CA GLY A 423 -15.33 7.54 7.38
C GLY A 423 -16.75 7.75 6.84
N ALA A 424 -17.34 6.72 6.22
CA ALA A 424 -18.72 6.74 5.72
C ALA A 424 -19.80 6.57 6.82
N GLY A 425 -19.40 6.35 8.08
CA GLY A 425 -20.33 6.16 9.20
C GLY A 425 -20.66 4.70 9.52
N TYR A 426 -19.88 3.74 9.01
CA TYR A 426 -20.05 2.30 9.25
C TYR A 426 -18.87 1.68 10.04
N PRO A 427 -18.53 2.20 11.24
CA PRO A 427 -17.39 1.74 12.05
C PRO A 427 -17.45 0.25 12.38
N ARG A 428 -18.64 -0.32 12.52
CA ARG A 428 -18.85 -1.74 12.81
C ARG A 428 -18.44 -2.64 11.64
N MET A 429 -18.74 -2.25 10.41
CA MET A 429 -18.29 -3.00 9.23
C MET A 429 -16.77 -2.88 9.06
N ALA A 430 -16.22 -1.70 9.32
CA ALA A 430 -14.77 -1.49 9.36
C ALA A 430 -14.09 -2.38 10.43
N PHE A 431 -14.65 -2.42 11.63
CA PHE A 431 -14.17 -3.28 12.71
C PHE A 431 -14.30 -4.76 12.35
N GLN A 432 -15.37 -5.19 11.69
CA GLN A 432 -15.55 -6.57 11.22
C GLN A 432 -14.40 -7.01 10.29
N ILE A 433 -13.90 -6.14 9.40
CA ILE A 433 -12.73 -6.41 8.55
C ILE A 433 -11.47 -6.66 9.40
N LEU A 434 -11.28 -5.87 10.45
CA LEU A 434 -10.12 -6.01 11.33
C LEU A 434 -10.23 -7.26 12.21
N ALA A 435 -11.42 -7.50 12.75
CA ALA A 435 -11.65 -8.48 13.79
C ALA A 435 -11.74 -9.90 13.24
N GLU A 436 -12.64 -10.17 12.29
CA GLU A 436 -12.99 -11.56 11.91
C GLU A 436 -12.97 -11.84 10.40
N GLY A 437 -13.10 -10.81 9.55
CA GLY A 437 -13.27 -10.95 8.10
C GLY A 437 -14.73 -10.81 7.65
N LEU A 438 -14.99 -10.86 6.34
CA LEU A 438 -16.28 -10.48 5.75
C LEU A 438 -16.96 -11.63 5.01
N SER A 439 -18.18 -11.95 5.38
CA SER A 439 -19.13 -12.75 4.59
C SER A 439 -20.51 -12.11 4.67
N ASN A 440 -21.42 -12.43 3.76
CA ASN A 440 -22.80 -11.95 3.85
C ASN A 440 -23.44 -12.31 5.20
N LYS A 441 -23.17 -13.52 5.70
CA LYS A 441 -23.61 -13.96 7.03
C LYS A 441 -23.02 -13.07 8.13
N ALA A 442 -21.71 -12.82 8.12
CA ALA A 442 -21.06 -11.98 9.12
C ALA A 442 -21.56 -10.52 9.06
N ILE A 443 -21.82 -9.99 7.87
CA ILE A 443 -22.40 -8.66 7.68
C ILE A 443 -23.82 -8.61 8.27
N GLU A 444 -24.66 -9.60 7.99
CA GLU A 444 -26.02 -9.65 8.53
C GLU A 444 -26.01 -9.75 10.08
N GLU A 445 -25.27 -10.71 10.62
CA GLU A 445 -25.23 -11.04 12.04
C GLU A 445 -24.51 -9.97 12.88
N ASN A 446 -23.34 -9.50 12.45
CA ASN A 446 -22.47 -8.65 13.26
C ASN A 446 -22.57 -7.17 12.91
N VAL A 447 -23.06 -6.81 11.72
CA VAL A 447 -23.13 -5.42 11.23
C VAL A 447 -24.57 -4.93 11.16
N MET A 448 -25.39 -5.48 10.28
CA MET A 448 -26.75 -5.00 10.00
C MET A 448 -27.65 -5.08 11.23
N SER A 449 -27.50 -6.12 12.06
CA SER A 449 -28.22 -6.29 13.33
C SER A 449 -28.04 -5.16 14.34
N ARG A 450 -27.15 -4.18 14.08
CA ARG A 450 -26.88 -3.05 14.97
C ARG A 450 -27.21 -1.69 14.36
N TYR A 451 -27.62 -1.64 13.08
CA TYR A 451 -28.00 -0.40 12.38
C TYR A 451 -29.51 -0.30 12.27
N PHE A 452 -30.20 -0.07 13.39
CA PHE A 452 -31.63 0.12 13.40
C PHE A 452 -32.04 1.54 13.80
N ASN A 453 -33.13 2.01 13.19
CA ASN A 453 -33.86 3.22 13.54
C ASN A 453 -35.15 2.83 14.27
N TYR A 454 -35.57 3.70 15.20
CA TYR A 454 -36.93 3.64 15.72
C TYR A 454 -37.88 4.31 14.71
N ASP A 455 -38.82 3.53 14.20
CA ASP A 455 -39.96 4.01 13.42
C ASP A 455 -41.08 4.40 14.38
N ALA A 456 -41.22 5.70 14.60
CA ALA A 456 -42.23 6.26 15.48
C ALA A 456 -43.67 6.11 14.95
N GLU A 457 -43.85 5.91 13.64
CA GLU A 457 -45.18 5.75 13.03
C GLU A 457 -45.72 4.34 13.27
N ASN A 458 -44.84 3.34 13.21
CA ASN A 458 -45.20 1.93 13.36
C ASN A 458 -44.84 1.33 14.74
N ASP A 459 -44.21 2.10 15.63
CA ASP A 459 -43.66 1.65 16.92
C ASP A 459 -42.74 0.42 16.76
N THR A 460 -41.88 0.45 15.74
CA THR A 460 -40.97 -0.66 15.40
C THR A 460 -39.52 -0.22 15.28
N ILE A 461 -38.62 -1.19 15.30
CA ILE A 461 -37.18 -1.00 15.08
C ILE A 461 -36.87 -1.53 13.68
N VAL A 462 -36.52 -0.65 12.74
CA VAL A 462 -36.25 -0.99 11.34
C VAL A 462 -34.94 -0.39 10.86
N MET A 463 -34.21 -1.10 10.02
CA MET A 463 -33.00 -0.55 9.41
C MET A 463 -33.37 0.63 8.52
N SER A 464 -32.59 1.71 8.57
CA SER A 464 -32.71 2.80 7.59
C SER A 464 -32.65 2.22 6.19
N GLN A 465 -33.63 2.51 5.34
CA GLN A 465 -33.62 2.04 3.94
C GLN A 465 -32.33 2.47 3.23
N LYS A 466 -31.80 3.66 3.53
CA LYS A 466 -30.55 4.17 2.98
C LYS A 466 -29.33 3.36 3.42
N ASP A 467 -29.27 2.95 4.69
CA ASP A 467 -28.14 2.16 5.21
C ASP A 467 -28.23 0.71 4.73
N SER A 468 -29.44 0.16 4.66
CA SER A 468 -29.70 -1.16 4.10
C SER A 468 -29.27 -1.24 2.64
N LEU A 469 -29.66 -0.26 1.81
CA LEU A 469 -29.27 -0.21 0.40
C LEU A 469 -27.75 -0.10 0.23
N PHE A 470 -27.08 0.75 1.00
CA PHE A 470 -25.63 0.90 0.90
C PHE A 470 -24.88 -0.37 1.33
N LEU A 471 -25.24 -0.98 2.46
CA LEU A 471 -24.58 -2.21 2.92
C LEU A 471 -24.85 -3.40 1.98
N ALA A 472 -26.00 -3.43 1.32
CA ALA A 472 -26.33 -4.44 0.32
C ALA A 472 -25.49 -4.35 -0.97
N GLU A 473 -24.79 -3.24 -1.22
CA GLU A 473 -23.85 -3.12 -2.34
C GLU A 473 -22.63 -4.06 -2.17
N PHE A 474 -22.32 -4.46 -0.94
CA PHE A 474 -21.15 -5.28 -0.58
C PHE A 474 -21.50 -6.77 -0.45
N ASN A 475 -21.55 -7.47 -1.58
CA ASN A 475 -21.86 -8.90 -1.66
C ASN A 475 -20.61 -9.79 -1.47
N PHE A 476 -20.35 -10.19 -0.24
CA PHE A 476 -19.35 -11.21 0.11
C PHE A 476 -20.02 -12.59 0.20
N ASP A 477 -20.32 -13.19 -0.96
CA ASP A 477 -21.00 -14.49 -1.06
C ASP A 477 -20.37 -15.53 -0.11
N ASN A 478 -21.19 -16.13 0.75
CA ASN A 478 -20.74 -17.08 1.78
C ASN A 478 -20.02 -18.31 1.21
N ASN A 479 -20.27 -18.68 -0.05
CA ASN A 479 -19.57 -19.78 -0.72
C ASN A 479 -18.16 -19.38 -1.21
N LEU A 480 -17.95 -18.09 -1.42
CA LEU A 480 -16.70 -17.51 -1.91
C LEU A 480 -15.86 -16.90 -0.79
N TYR A 481 -16.51 -16.49 0.30
CA TYR A 481 -15.93 -15.77 1.43
C TYR A 481 -16.28 -16.48 2.75
N GLY A 482 -15.52 -17.53 3.08
CA GLY A 482 -15.71 -18.31 4.30
C GLY A 482 -14.90 -17.74 5.46
N VAL A 483 -15.57 -17.12 6.42
CA VAL A 483 -14.95 -16.56 7.65
C VAL A 483 -14.59 -17.69 8.61
N CYS A 484 -13.37 -17.64 9.14
CA CYS A 484 -12.87 -18.60 10.11
C CYS A 484 -13.57 -18.47 11.48
N ASP A 485 -14.28 -19.51 11.90
CA ASP A 485 -14.98 -19.62 13.20
C ASP A 485 -14.12 -20.26 14.31
N ASN A 486 -12.91 -20.75 13.99
CA ASN A 486 -11.93 -21.30 14.92
C ASN A 486 -10.54 -21.41 14.27
N LEU A 487 -9.45 -20.98 14.92
CA LEU A 487 -8.09 -21.09 14.36
C LEU A 487 -7.45 -22.49 14.38
N ASP A 488 -8.18 -23.54 14.78
CA ASP A 488 -7.75 -24.95 14.66
C ASP A 488 -7.86 -25.46 13.22
N LEU A 489 -6.73 -25.43 12.49
CA LEU A 489 -6.66 -25.74 11.05
C LEU A 489 -7.09 -27.15 10.66
N ALA A 490 -7.02 -28.13 11.56
CA ALA A 490 -7.51 -29.47 11.29
C ALA A 490 -9.04 -29.48 11.07
N LYS A 491 -9.74 -28.43 11.51
CA LYS A 491 -11.19 -28.24 11.35
C LYS A 491 -11.55 -27.19 10.29
N THR A 492 -10.68 -26.21 9.98
CA THR A 492 -11.01 -25.11 9.06
C THR A 492 -11.05 -25.52 7.58
N ALA A 493 -10.12 -26.36 7.11
CA ALA A 493 -10.07 -26.77 5.70
C ALA A 493 -11.28 -27.61 5.26
N ALA A 494 -11.91 -28.33 6.20
CA ALA A 494 -13.13 -29.10 5.94
C ALA A 494 -14.41 -28.23 5.90
N ALA A 495 -14.34 -27.00 6.43
CA ALA A 495 -15.48 -26.09 6.60
C ALA A 495 -15.59 -25.00 5.51
N GLY A 496 -14.65 -24.96 4.55
CA GLY A 496 -14.69 -23.98 3.45
C GLY A 496 -14.23 -22.56 3.85
N HIS A 497 -13.47 -22.43 4.94
CA HIS A 497 -12.90 -21.15 5.36
C HIS A 497 -11.72 -20.75 4.48
N ASN A 498 -11.61 -19.45 4.21
CA ASN A 498 -10.57 -18.90 3.36
C ASN A 498 -10.18 -17.46 3.72
N GLN A 499 -10.64 -16.94 4.85
CA GLN A 499 -10.33 -15.59 5.29
C GLN A 499 -10.34 -15.48 6.82
N ILE A 500 -9.53 -14.54 7.31
CA ILE A 500 -9.48 -14.13 8.71
C ILE A 500 -9.50 -12.60 8.79
N GLY A 501 -9.83 -12.07 9.98
CA GLY A 501 -9.64 -10.66 10.28
C GLY A 501 -8.17 -10.28 10.23
N ILE A 502 -7.88 -9.04 9.84
CA ILE A 502 -6.49 -8.57 9.66
C ILE A 502 -5.72 -8.65 10.98
N HIS A 503 -6.36 -8.33 12.10
CA HIS A 503 -5.76 -8.42 13.43
C HIS A 503 -5.33 -9.85 13.79
N MET A 504 -6.07 -10.86 13.33
CA MET A 504 -5.75 -12.27 13.58
C MET A 504 -4.45 -12.72 12.91
N ARG A 505 -3.92 -11.97 11.93
CA ARG A 505 -2.68 -12.31 11.21
C ARG A 505 -1.45 -12.30 12.12
N GLY A 506 -1.51 -11.59 13.25
CA GLY A 506 -0.42 -11.49 14.23
C GLY A 506 -0.83 -11.67 15.69
N SER A 507 -2.13 -11.53 16.02
CA SER A 507 -2.63 -11.46 17.39
C SER A 507 -3.56 -12.63 17.78
N GLY A 508 -3.71 -13.64 16.93
CA GLY A 508 -4.50 -14.83 17.27
C GLY A 508 -6.01 -14.65 17.07
N TYR A 509 -6.85 -15.40 17.78
CA TYR A 509 -8.29 -15.47 17.45
C TYR A 509 -9.11 -14.34 18.10
N THR A 510 -9.24 -13.21 17.40
CA THR A 510 -9.90 -11.99 17.87
C THR A 510 -11.31 -12.15 18.47
N PRO A 511 -12.23 -12.99 17.97
CA PRO A 511 -13.58 -13.14 18.52
C PRO A 511 -13.61 -13.57 19.99
N MET A 512 -12.51 -14.11 20.48
CA MET A 512 -12.33 -14.54 21.87
C MET A 512 -11.45 -13.59 22.69
N ASP A 513 -10.87 -12.57 22.06
CA ASP A 513 -10.12 -11.52 22.72
C ASP A 513 -11.09 -10.49 23.33
N THR A 514 -11.25 -10.53 24.65
CA THR A 514 -12.14 -9.63 25.37
C THR A 514 -11.63 -8.19 25.44
N THR A 515 -10.40 -7.94 24.97
CA THR A 515 -9.76 -6.62 24.96
C THR A 515 -9.80 -5.94 23.60
N TYR A 516 -9.91 -6.72 22.51
CA TYR A 516 -10.05 -6.21 21.16
C TYR A 516 -11.53 -6.13 20.78
N VAL A 517 -12.23 -5.13 21.29
CA VAL A 517 -13.68 -4.97 21.12
C VAL A 517 -14.04 -3.60 20.54
N LEU A 518 -15.14 -3.53 19.78
CA LEU A 518 -15.70 -2.23 19.41
C LEU A 518 -16.31 -1.58 20.66
N PRO A 519 -15.89 -0.35 21.03
CA PRO A 519 -16.47 0.31 22.19
C PRO A 519 -17.95 0.64 21.95
N HIS A 520 -18.72 0.61 23.03
CA HIS A 520 -20.14 0.93 23.02
C HIS A 520 -20.94 0.12 21.98
N ASP A 521 -20.66 -1.18 21.87
CA ASP A 521 -21.41 -2.11 21.03
C ASP A 521 -22.80 -2.44 21.61
N THR A 522 -23.65 -1.43 21.67
CA THR A 522 -25.02 -1.52 22.18
C THR A 522 -26.00 -1.00 21.15
N ILE A 523 -27.20 -1.58 21.09
CA ILE A 523 -28.29 -1.05 20.28
C ILE A 523 -28.81 0.23 20.95
N GLU A 524 -28.74 1.35 20.23
CA GLU A 524 -29.28 2.66 20.65
C GLU A 524 -30.34 3.12 19.66
N THR A 525 -31.56 3.28 20.14
CA THR A 525 -32.74 3.61 19.32
C THR A 525 -32.94 5.12 19.19
N ASP A 526 -32.47 5.91 20.17
CA ASP A 526 -32.51 7.37 20.12
C ASP A 526 -31.57 7.89 19.03
N PRO A 527 -32.07 8.63 18.02
CA PRO A 527 -31.26 9.06 16.89
C PRO A 527 -30.08 9.97 17.26
N VAL A 528 -30.23 10.82 18.28
CA VAL A 528 -29.19 11.77 18.71
C VAL A 528 -28.08 11.03 19.46
N LYS A 529 -28.45 10.13 20.38
CA LYS A 529 -27.49 9.29 21.11
C LYS A 529 -26.79 8.33 20.16
N ARG A 530 -27.51 7.72 19.21
CA ARG A 530 -26.91 6.85 18.18
C ARG A 530 -25.90 7.59 17.32
N ALA A 531 -26.21 8.81 16.86
CA ALA A 531 -25.26 9.61 16.09
C ALA A 531 -23.99 9.94 16.89
N LYS A 532 -24.12 10.20 18.20
CA LYS A 532 -22.97 10.39 19.09
C LYS A 532 -22.15 9.11 19.26
N LEU A 533 -22.82 7.98 19.51
CA LEU A 533 -22.22 6.66 19.65
C LEU A 533 -21.42 6.26 18.39
N ILE A 534 -21.99 6.50 17.20
CA ILE A 534 -21.30 6.24 15.92
C ILE A 534 -20.01 7.06 15.84
N LYS A 535 -20.03 8.34 16.23
CA LYS A 535 -18.80 9.17 16.23
C LYS A 535 -17.74 8.66 17.21
N GLU A 536 -18.14 8.19 18.39
CA GLU A 536 -17.23 7.59 19.37
C GLU A 536 -16.64 6.28 18.82
N GLN A 537 -17.46 5.44 18.18
CA GLN A 537 -17.01 4.23 17.48
C GLN A 537 -16.07 4.56 16.32
N GLN A 538 -16.35 5.59 15.53
CA GLN A 538 -15.49 6.02 14.43
C GLN A 538 -14.09 6.42 14.93
N ALA A 539 -14.02 7.21 16.01
CA ALA A 539 -12.74 7.61 16.60
C ALA A 539 -11.96 6.41 17.16
N ALA A 540 -12.65 5.45 17.77
CA ALA A 540 -12.02 4.22 18.24
C ALA A 540 -11.49 3.35 17.09
N VAL A 541 -12.29 3.17 16.03
CA VAL A 541 -11.88 2.41 14.85
C VAL A 541 -10.77 3.11 14.09
N ASP A 542 -10.73 4.45 14.03
CA ASP A 542 -9.59 5.18 13.47
C ASP A 542 -8.30 4.85 14.23
N THR A 543 -8.35 4.74 15.56
CA THR A 543 -7.21 4.34 16.38
C THR A 543 -6.78 2.90 16.10
N LEU A 544 -7.74 1.98 15.97
CA LEU A 544 -7.47 0.58 15.60
C LEU A 544 -6.86 0.49 14.20
N LEU A 545 -7.41 1.19 13.22
CA LEU A 545 -6.89 1.21 11.85
C LEU A 545 -5.48 1.78 11.78
N LEU A 546 -5.18 2.87 12.50
CA LEU A 546 -3.83 3.44 12.54
C LEU A 546 -2.84 2.49 13.22
N THR A 547 -3.28 1.74 14.24
CA THR A 547 -2.46 0.74 14.94
C THR A 547 -2.22 -0.48 14.06
N GLU A 548 -3.27 -1.02 13.46
CA GLU A 548 -3.21 -2.18 12.58
C GLU A 548 -2.38 -1.91 11.33
N SER A 549 -2.50 -0.71 10.73
CA SER A 549 -1.64 -0.26 9.64
C SER A 549 -0.17 -0.18 10.03
N ALA A 550 0.15 0.16 11.29
CA ALA A 550 1.54 0.14 11.76
C ALA A 550 2.11 -1.28 11.82
N LEU A 551 1.31 -2.22 12.33
CA LEU A 551 1.72 -3.62 12.48
C LEU A 551 1.84 -4.32 11.13
N GLU A 552 0.87 -4.10 10.25
CA GLU A 552 0.76 -4.77 8.95
C GLU A 552 1.71 -4.16 7.92
N PHE A 553 1.80 -2.82 7.82
CA PHE A 553 2.51 -2.12 6.74
C PHE A 553 3.85 -1.48 7.14
N ALA A 554 4.41 -1.76 8.33
CA ALA A 554 5.75 -1.28 8.69
C ALA A 554 6.76 -1.56 7.55
N PHE A 555 7.56 -0.56 7.19
CA PHE A 555 8.56 -0.60 6.11
C PHE A 555 8.00 -0.60 4.67
N GLU A 556 6.69 -0.39 4.46
CA GLU A 556 6.11 -0.43 3.09
C GLU A 556 5.90 0.95 2.46
N GLY A 557 6.22 2.04 3.15
CA GLY A 557 6.14 3.40 2.58
C GLY A 557 4.81 4.10 2.77
N THR A 558 3.86 3.53 3.51
CA THR A 558 2.53 4.15 3.68
C THR A 558 2.42 5.01 4.94
N ARG A 559 3.32 4.80 5.91
CA ARG A 559 3.08 5.21 7.30
C ARG A 559 2.86 6.71 7.46
N TYR A 560 3.72 7.54 6.90
CA TYR A 560 3.58 9.00 6.99
C TYR A 560 2.23 9.48 6.45
N TYR A 561 1.81 8.93 5.32
CA TYR A 561 0.56 9.30 4.67
C TYR A 561 -0.67 8.81 5.45
N ASP A 562 -0.56 7.64 6.11
CA ASP A 562 -1.58 7.18 7.05
C ASP A 562 -1.72 8.17 8.21
N ILE A 563 -0.62 8.52 8.87
CA ILE A 563 -0.61 9.51 9.97
C ILE A 563 -1.22 10.83 9.51
N MET A 564 -0.85 11.33 8.32
CA MET A 564 -1.39 12.56 7.77
C MET A 564 -2.91 12.49 7.57
N ARG A 565 -3.45 11.39 7.00
CA ARG A 565 -4.90 11.22 6.83
C ARG A 565 -5.63 11.20 8.17
N PHE A 566 -5.16 10.38 9.12
CA PHE A 566 -5.81 10.26 10.41
C PHE A 566 -5.72 11.55 11.22
N ALA A 567 -4.58 12.27 11.15
CA ALA A 567 -4.42 13.58 11.77
C ALA A 567 -5.41 14.60 11.21
N LYS A 568 -5.57 14.66 9.87
CA LYS A 568 -6.53 15.58 9.21
C LYS A 568 -7.98 15.40 9.65
N ARG A 569 -8.36 14.21 10.12
CA ARG A 569 -9.71 13.91 10.65
C ARG A 569 -9.92 14.36 12.09
N GLN A 570 -8.84 14.64 12.83
CA GLN A 570 -8.94 15.08 14.22
C GLN A 570 -9.35 16.54 14.32
N ALA A 571 -9.94 16.91 15.46
CA ALA A 571 -10.30 18.31 15.74
C ALA A 571 -9.08 19.26 15.74
N ASN A 572 -7.89 18.73 16.05
CA ASN A 572 -6.63 19.46 15.95
C ASN A 572 -5.59 18.62 15.18
N PRO A 573 -5.54 18.74 13.84
CA PRO A 573 -4.64 17.95 13.00
C PRO A 573 -3.16 18.14 13.33
N ALA A 574 -2.73 19.38 13.56
CA ALA A 574 -1.38 19.76 13.95
C ALA A 574 -0.90 19.05 15.22
N ALA A 575 -1.74 19.04 16.26
CA ALA A 575 -1.41 18.36 17.51
C ALA A 575 -1.36 16.83 17.35
N ALA A 576 -2.30 16.24 16.61
CA ALA A 576 -2.33 14.80 16.37
C ALA A 576 -1.10 14.33 15.58
N MET A 577 -0.75 15.04 14.51
CA MET A 577 0.43 14.77 13.69
C MET A 577 1.72 14.77 14.53
N LYS A 578 1.91 15.86 15.30
CA LYS A 578 3.06 16.00 16.21
C LYS A 578 3.11 14.86 17.22
N GLN A 579 2.00 14.58 17.90
CA GLN A 579 1.93 13.55 18.93
C GLN A 579 2.33 12.17 18.40
N ILE A 580 1.86 11.81 17.21
CA ILE A 580 2.13 10.49 16.62
C ILE A 580 3.60 10.40 16.20
N ILE A 581 4.14 11.40 15.49
CA ILE A 581 5.54 11.37 15.01
C ILE A 581 6.54 11.43 16.17
N GLU A 582 6.31 12.27 17.18
CA GLU A 582 7.20 12.38 18.35
C GLU A 582 7.17 11.12 19.24
N ALA A 583 6.15 10.27 19.10
CA ALA A 583 6.08 9.00 19.81
C ALA A 583 7.17 8.00 19.41
N ARG A 584 7.91 8.22 18.29
CA ARG A 584 9.03 7.39 17.83
C ARG A 584 10.09 7.12 18.91
N ARG A 585 10.29 8.04 19.86
CA ARG A 585 11.20 7.93 21.03
C ARG A 585 12.67 7.57 20.69
N GLY A 586 13.17 7.99 19.52
CA GLY A 586 14.56 7.77 19.09
C GLY A 586 15.62 8.59 19.87
N THR A 587 16.91 8.36 19.57
CA THR A 587 18.09 8.98 20.23
C THR A 587 18.22 10.51 20.06
N LYS A 588 17.33 11.15 19.29
CA LYS A 588 17.17 12.62 19.21
C LYS A 588 15.69 12.98 19.15
N GLY A 589 15.05 12.99 20.32
CA GLY A 589 13.61 13.21 20.52
C GLY A 589 13.06 14.62 20.24
N THR A 590 13.56 15.35 19.25
CA THR A 590 12.97 16.62 18.80
C THR A 590 13.13 16.73 17.29
N THR A 591 12.04 16.77 16.53
CA THR A 591 12.10 17.24 15.14
C THR A 591 12.66 18.66 15.16
N SER A 592 13.60 18.97 14.26
CA SER A 592 14.20 20.31 14.18
C SER A 592 13.18 21.36 13.71
N VAL A 593 12.08 20.89 13.10
CA VAL A 593 10.98 21.69 12.57
C VAL A 593 9.69 21.46 13.38
N PRO A 594 8.92 22.52 13.70
CA PRO A 594 7.66 22.39 14.42
C PRO A 594 6.56 21.78 13.54
N LEU A 595 6.22 20.51 13.80
CA LEU A 595 5.11 19.78 13.14
C LEU A 595 3.71 20.37 13.42
N THR A 596 3.63 21.37 14.30
CA THR A 596 2.40 22.14 14.52
C THR A 596 2.06 23.10 13.38
N ASP A 597 3.03 23.39 12.50
CA ASP A 597 2.81 24.11 11.25
C ASP A 597 2.60 23.11 10.12
N GLU A 598 1.41 23.13 9.51
CA GLU A 598 1.04 22.24 8.42
C GLU A 598 1.93 22.38 7.19
N SER A 599 2.51 23.57 6.94
CA SER A 599 3.45 23.76 5.84
C SER A 599 4.71 22.91 5.98
N SER A 600 5.04 22.50 7.21
CA SER A 600 6.18 21.61 7.51
C SER A 600 5.88 20.14 7.22
N TRP A 601 4.63 19.79 6.88
CA TRP A 601 4.26 18.43 6.50
C TRP A 601 4.66 18.12 5.04
N PHE A 602 4.98 19.16 4.28
CA PHE A 602 5.28 19.06 2.87
C PHE A 602 6.75 19.43 2.60
N LEU A 603 7.31 18.81 1.58
CA LEU A 603 8.65 19.10 1.10
C LEU A 603 8.65 20.47 0.43
N LYS A 604 9.74 21.22 0.65
CA LYS A 604 10.02 22.46 -0.07
C LYS A 604 10.80 22.12 -1.34
N TRP A 605 10.58 22.92 -2.37
CA TRP A 605 11.30 22.85 -3.63
C TRP A 605 11.29 24.21 -4.32
N ASN A 606 12.22 24.40 -5.26
CA ASN A 606 12.41 25.63 -6.01
C ASN A 606 11.28 25.98 -7.02
N GLY A 607 10.25 25.14 -7.14
CA GLY A 607 9.10 25.36 -8.03
C GLY A 607 9.39 25.18 -9.51
N LYS A 608 10.53 24.57 -9.88
CA LYS A 608 10.93 24.31 -11.27
C LYS A 608 10.62 22.88 -11.69
N LEU A 609 9.84 22.73 -12.77
CA LEU A 609 9.41 21.42 -13.27
C LEU A 609 10.59 20.54 -13.68
N GLY A 610 11.67 21.12 -14.19
CA GLY A 610 12.90 20.39 -14.52
C GLY A 610 12.75 19.34 -15.64
N ILE A 611 11.69 19.43 -16.46
CA ILE A 611 11.41 18.47 -17.56
C ILE A 611 12.42 18.63 -18.71
N PHE A 612 12.85 19.86 -18.98
CA PHE A 612 13.89 20.16 -19.96
C PHE A 612 15.17 20.54 -19.22
N LYS A 613 16.20 19.67 -19.30
CA LYS A 613 17.54 20.03 -18.81
C LYS A 613 18.15 21.04 -19.79
N ASN A 614 18.80 22.08 -19.25
CA ASN A 614 19.52 23.07 -20.05
C ASN A 614 20.70 22.46 -20.82
#